data_AF-A0A5M3WIY7-F1
#
_entry.id   AF-A0A5M3WIY7-F1
#
_cell.length_a   1.000
_cell.length_b   1.000
_cell.length_c   1.000
_cell.angle_alpha   90.00
_cell.angle_beta   90.00
_cell.angle_gamma   90.00
#
_symmetry.space_group_name_H-M   'P 1'
#
loop_
_entity.id
_entity.type
_entity.pdbx_description
1 polymer ?
#
loop_
_entity_poly.entity_id
_entity_poly.type
_entity_poly.pdbx_seq_one_letter_code
_entity_poly.pdbx_strand_id
1 'polypeptide(L)'
;MRFGVPPGRQVRVAAGLSLAAAGVLVAGAFVNSRAVREVAAPQVERSRELREVEVADLSRGDAARWVGAQVRGIVGCDPPMCAELAGAGVDPGTLLPLRSADDEIINADVVVVTPAVRAMFGAGLDPVLAPGALARVAEIEVRRVTPEGVRRFARDLERDAADRRRAGRELLGHPRLAAAPDATRQLAAGEVDARLLSALAAIAATHRLYVRAFGDAGADPGVPLRSVEISSIDGHKPSKTKISGIIRFLDAQQSRFHPIEVKLAQPSDAASTILRIRYSAPSPTGSLSS
;
A
#
# COMPACT_ATOMS: atom_id res chain seq x y z
N MET A 1 20.12 41.76 17.69
CA MET A 1 19.28 42.59 18.58
C MET A 1 18.96 41.78 19.83
N ARG A 2 18.92 42.40 21.02
CA ARG A 2 18.53 41.74 22.28
C ARG A 2 17.22 42.34 22.77
N PHE A 3 16.28 41.50 23.18
CA PHE A 3 15.16 41.91 24.02
C PHE A 3 15.18 41.07 25.29
N GLY A 4 15.12 41.74 26.45
CA GLY A 4 14.94 41.12 27.75
C GLY A 4 13.69 41.69 28.41
N VAL A 5 13.09 40.93 29.33
CA VAL A 5 11.90 41.35 30.09
C VAL A 5 12.28 41.45 31.58
N PRO A 6 12.07 42.61 32.24
CA PRO A 6 12.38 42.78 33.66
C PRO A 6 11.26 42.25 34.58
N PRO A 7 11.55 41.93 35.86
CA PRO A 7 10.58 41.39 36.81
C PRO A 7 9.96 42.45 37.75
N GLY A 8 8.77 42.14 38.27
CA GLY A 8 8.22 42.75 39.48
C GLY A 8 6.68 42.72 39.52
N ARG A 9 6.01 42.89 40.68
CA ARG A 9 6.38 42.68 42.09
C ARG A 9 5.08 42.65 42.91
N GLN A 10 5.02 41.88 43.99
CA GLN A 10 3.81 41.68 44.81
C GLN A 10 3.29 42.96 45.50
N VAL A 11 1.98 42.98 45.75
CA VAL A 11 1.36 43.60 46.94
C VAL A 11 0.57 42.53 47.70
N ARG A 12 0.41 42.68 49.02
CA ARG A 12 -0.18 41.71 49.99
C ARG A 12 -1.41 42.33 50.68
N VAL A 13 -1.80 41.77 51.84
CA VAL A 13 -2.79 42.24 52.86
C VAL A 13 -4.19 41.64 52.66
N ALA A 14 -4.87 41.06 53.66
CA ALA A 14 -4.47 40.53 54.98
C ALA A 14 -5.55 39.50 55.46
N ALA A 15 -5.16 38.34 56.00
CA ALA A 15 -5.09 38.00 57.43
C ALA A 15 -6.42 37.86 58.19
N GLY A 16 -6.58 36.72 58.89
CA GLY A 16 -7.73 36.41 59.75
C GLY A 16 -7.60 34.99 60.32
N LEU A 17 -6.99 34.84 61.51
CA LEU A 17 -6.84 33.54 62.18
C LEU A 17 -8.09 33.16 62.97
N SER A 18 -8.34 31.86 63.10
CA SER A 18 -8.73 31.23 64.36
C SER A 18 -8.38 29.74 64.34
N LEU A 19 -7.84 29.21 65.44
CA LEU A 19 -7.60 27.77 65.61
C LEU A 19 -8.79 27.10 66.31
N ALA A 20 -9.14 25.91 65.87
CA ALA A 20 -9.81 24.91 66.70
C ALA A 20 -9.31 23.52 66.29
N ALA A 21 -8.55 22.86 67.16
CA ALA A 21 -8.11 21.48 66.94
C ALA A 21 -9.08 20.51 67.61
N ALA A 22 -9.68 19.62 66.83
CA ALA A 22 -10.43 18.47 67.30
C ALA A 22 -9.98 17.25 66.51
N GLY A 23 -9.36 16.28 67.19
CA GLY A 23 -8.85 15.08 66.55
C GLY A 23 -9.99 14.13 66.14
N VAL A 24 -9.95 13.64 64.91
CA VAL A 24 -10.79 12.52 64.45
C VAL A 24 -9.88 11.34 64.12
N LEU A 25 -10.29 10.17 64.55
CA LEU A 25 -9.53 8.92 64.56
C LEU A 25 -8.93 8.56 63.19
N VAL A 26 -7.68 8.09 63.19
CA VAL A 26 -7.12 7.30 62.09
C VAL A 26 -7.78 5.92 62.12
N ALA A 27 -9.00 5.84 61.60
CA ALA A 27 -9.66 4.58 61.33
C ALA A 27 -8.90 3.89 60.18
N GLY A 28 -8.10 2.88 60.51
CA GLY A 28 -7.25 2.15 59.58
C GLY A 28 -8.06 1.32 58.58
N ALA A 29 -8.60 1.98 57.56
CA ALA A 29 -9.31 1.34 56.47
C ALA A 29 -8.33 0.58 55.56
N PHE A 30 -7.95 -0.64 55.97
CA PHE A 30 -7.47 -1.68 55.05
C PHE A 30 -8.63 -2.08 54.13
N VAL A 31 -8.94 -1.20 53.16
CA VAL A 31 -9.92 -1.49 52.10
C VAL A 31 -9.35 -2.64 51.28
N ASN A 32 -9.93 -3.83 51.46
CA ASN A 32 -9.50 -5.06 50.81
C ASN A 32 -9.40 -4.84 49.29
N SER A 33 -8.17 -4.76 48.78
CA SER A 33 -7.88 -4.27 47.42
C SER A 33 -8.29 -5.24 46.29
N ARG A 34 -9.09 -6.26 46.63
CA ARG A 34 -9.73 -7.21 45.72
C ARG A 34 -11.01 -6.62 45.11
N ALA A 35 -11.90 -6.05 45.93
CA ALA A 35 -13.18 -5.52 45.45
C ALA A 35 -13.04 -4.40 44.40
N VAL A 36 -12.04 -3.52 44.56
CA VAL A 36 -11.73 -2.46 43.58
C VAL A 36 -11.11 -3.03 42.30
N ARG A 37 -10.40 -4.18 42.37
CA ARG A 37 -9.87 -4.88 41.19
C ARG A 37 -10.96 -5.61 40.42
N GLU A 38 -11.92 -6.23 41.11
CA GLU A 38 -13.00 -7.02 40.50
C GLU A 38 -13.94 -6.17 39.63
N VAL A 39 -14.17 -4.90 39.98
CA VAL A 39 -14.97 -3.97 39.14
C VAL A 39 -14.14 -3.37 38.00
N ALA A 40 -12.85 -3.06 38.24
CA ALA A 40 -12.00 -2.42 37.24
C ALA A 40 -11.58 -3.36 36.08
N ALA A 41 -11.33 -4.65 36.37
CA ALA A 41 -10.89 -5.63 35.37
C ALA A 41 -11.83 -5.74 34.13
N PRO A 42 -13.14 -6.03 34.27
CA PRO A 42 -14.03 -6.17 33.11
C PRO A 42 -14.22 -4.87 32.33
N GLN A 43 -14.05 -3.69 32.96
CA GLN A 43 -14.06 -2.41 32.25
C GLN A 43 -12.81 -2.23 31.38
N VAL A 44 -11.64 -2.65 31.86
CA VAL A 44 -10.39 -2.60 31.09
C VAL A 44 -10.41 -3.61 29.94
N GLU A 45 -10.93 -4.82 30.17
CA GLU A 45 -11.06 -5.87 29.15
C GLU A 45 -12.00 -5.45 28.01
N ARG A 46 -13.22 -4.99 28.32
CA ARG A 46 -14.13 -4.42 27.30
C ARG A 46 -13.53 -3.21 26.58
N SER A 47 -12.78 -2.35 27.28
CA SER A 47 -12.12 -1.20 26.65
C SER A 47 -10.97 -1.59 25.72
N ARG A 48 -10.36 -2.77 25.93
CA ARG A 48 -9.39 -3.36 25.00
C ARG A 48 -10.10 -3.99 23.81
N GLU A 49 -11.11 -4.82 24.06
CA GLU A 49 -11.92 -5.50 23.04
C GLU A 49 -12.48 -4.51 22.00
N LEU A 50 -13.08 -3.40 22.46
CA LEU A 50 -13.59 -2.34 21.59
C LEU A 50 -12.50 -1.70 20.70
N ARG A 51 -11.29 -1.51 21.22
CA ARG A 51 -10.14 -0.99 20.45
C ARG A 51 -9.58 -2.02 19.48
N GLU A 52 -9.63 -3.30 19.84
CA GLU A 52 -9.18 -4.41 19.00
C GLU A 52 -10.12 -4.56 17.78
N VAL A 53 -11.43 -4.37 17.97
CA VAL A 53 -12.43 -4.24 16.90
C VAL A 53 -12.19 -2.98 16.06
N GLU A 54 -12.02 -1.81 16.67
CA GLU A 54 -11.76 -0.53 15.96
C GLU A 54 -10.51 -0.62 15.05
N VAL A 55 -9.42 -1.20 15.56
CA VAL A 55 -8.19 -1.42 14.78
C VAL A 55 -8.40 -2.44 13.65
N ALA A 56 -9.22 -3.47 13.86
CA ALA A 56 -9.56 -4.43 12.82
C ALA A 56 -10.42 -3.80 11.70
N ASP A 57 -11.39 -2.94 12.04
CA ASP A 57 -12.19 -2.20 11.07
C ASP A 57 -11.36 -1.19 10.26
N LEU A 58 -10.49 -0.42 10.94
CA LEU A 58 -9.55 0.47 10.26
C LEU A 58 -8.63 -0.30 9.30
N SER A 59 -8.11 -1.46 9.73
CA SER A 59 -7.27 -2.33 8.91
C SER A 59 -8.03 -2.90 7.69
N ARG A 60 -9.30 -3.28 7.86
CA ARG A 60 -10.16 -3.70 6.75
C ARG A 60 -10.35 -2.57 5.74
N GLY A 61 -10.69 -1.37 6.21
CA GLY A 61 -10.87 -0.19 5.35
C GLY A 61 -9.59 0.25 4.63
N ASP A 62 -8.42 0.15 5.28
CA ASP A 62 -7.12 0.39 4.63
C ASP A 62 -6.81 -0.64 3.54
N ALA A 63 -7.05 -1.93 3.80
CA ALA A 63 -6.88 -3.01 2.82
C ALA A 63 -7.83 -2.82 1.62
N ALA A 64 -9.11 -2.56 1.87
CA ALA A 64 -10.11 -2.34 0.83
C ALA A 64 -9.78 -1.12 -0.05
N ARG A 65 -9.36 0.00 0.55
CA ARG A 65 -8.89 1.19 -0.18
C ARG A 65 -7.63 0.92 -1.00
N TRP A 66 -6.70 0.09 -0.52
CA TRP A 66 -5.55 -0.34 -1.33
C TRP A 66 -6.01 -1.16 -2.53
N VAL A 67 -6.90 -2.15 -2.34
CA VAL A 67 -7.38 -3.03 -3.41
C VAL A 67 -8.11 -2.22 -4.50
N GLY A 68 -9.09 -1.37 -4.15
CA GLY A 68 -9.78 -0.53 -5.13
C GLY A 68 -8.85 0.42 -5.90
N ALA A 69 -7.81 0.94 -5.24
CA ALA A 69 -6.82 1.81 -5.87
C ALA A 69 -5.83 1.07 -6.79
N GLN A 70 -5.71 -0.27 -6.71
CA GLN A 70 -4.59 -1.01 -7.30
C GLN A 70 -5.00 -2.19 -8.19
N VAL A 71 -6.01 -2.97 -7.80
CA VAL A 71 -6.36 -4.24 -8.44
C VAL A 71 -7.34 -4.02 -9.59
N ARG A 72 -7.17 -4.76 -10.69
CA ARG A 72 -8.13 -4.84 -11.81
C ARG A 72 -8.22 -6.31 -12.20
N GLY A 73 -9.31 -6.97 -11.81
CA GLY A 73 -9.47 -8.42 -11.85
C GLY A 73 -10.45 -8.90 -10.77
N ILE A 74 -10.65 -10.21 -10.67
CA ILE A 74 -11.57 -10.81 -9.69
C ILE A 74 -10.89 -10.88 -8.30
N VAL A 75 -11.60 -10.47 -7.26
CA VAL A 75 -11.11 -10.39 -5.88
C VAL A 75 -11.85 -11.37 -4.97
N GLY A 76 -11.14 -12.39 -4.47
CA GLY A 76 -11.63 -13.28 -3.42
C GLY A 76 -11.61 -12.59 -2.04
N CYS A 77 -12.73 -12.64 -1.33
CA CYS A 77 -12.91 -11.97 -0.03
C CYS A 77 -13.88 -12.75 0.87
N ASP A 78 -13.71 -12.70 2.19
CA ASP A 78 -14.79 -13.05 3.13
C ASP A 78 -15.95 -12.03 3.04
N PRO A 79 -17.19 -12.36 3.45
CA PRO A 79 -18.33 -11.47 3.20
C PRO A 79 -18.23 -10.08 3.85
N PRO A 80 -17.71 -9.91 5.09
CA PRO A 80 -17.37 -8.59 5.63
C PRO A 80 -16.36 -7.82 4.77
N MET A 81 -15.25 -8.45 4.36
CA MET A 81 -14.28 -7.82 3.46
C MET A 81 -14.88 -7.46 2.09
N CYS A 82 -15.76 -8.28 1.53
CA CYS A 82 -16.46 -7.96 0.29
C CYS A 82 -17.35 -6.71 0.41
N ALA A 83 -17.99 -6.49 1.57
CA ALA A 83 -18.77 -5.28 1.81
C ALA A 83 -17.88 -4.03 1.88
N GLU A 84 -16.73 -4.10 2.55
CA GLU A 84 -15.72 -3.04 2.60
C GLU A 84 -15.14 -2.73 1.21
N LEU A 85 -14.87 -3.76 0.41
CA LEU A 85 -14.38 -3.62 -0.98
C LEU A 85 -15.40 -2.90 -1.87
N ALA A 86 -16.69 -3.25 -1.77
CA ALA A 86 -17.76 -2.55 -2.47
C ALA A 86 -17.89 -1.10 -2.00
N GLY A 87 -17.78 -0.84 -0.68
CA GLY A 87 -17.74 0.51 -0.11
C GLY A 87 -16.53 1.34 -0.57
N ALA A 88 -15.40 0.70 -0.82
CA ALA A 88 -14.20 1.28 -1.40
C ALA A 88 -14.25 1.46 -2.94
N GLY A 89 -15.36 1.11 -3.59
CA GLY A 89 -15.58 1.30 -5.02
C GLY A 89 -15.02 0.18 -5.92
N VAL A 90 -14.78 -1.01 -5.39
CA VAL A 90 -14.60 -2.22 -6.21
C VAL A 90 -15.96 -2.65 -6.78
N ASP A 91 -15.99 -3.03 -8.06
CA ASP A 91 -17.22 -3.50 -8.71
C ASP A 91 -17.70 -4.80 -8.03
N PRO A 92 -18.95 -4.85 -7.49
CA PRO A 92 -19.51 -6.08 -6.93
C PRO A 92 -19.54 -7.25 -7.92
N GLY A 93 -19.58 -6.98 -9.23
CA GLY A 93 -19.47 -8.00 -10.29
C GLY A 93 -18.09 -8.63 -10.44
N THR A 94 -17.05 -8.07 -9.79
CA THR A 94 -15.70 -8.65 -9.72
C THR A 94 -15.33 -9.14 -8.32
N LEU A 95 -16.29 -9.25 -7.39
CA LEU A 95 -16.06 -9.85 -6.08
C LEU A 95 -16.43 -11.34 -6.10
N LEU A 96 -15.59 -12.18 -5.49
CA LEU A 96 -15.83 -13.61 -5.26
C LEU A 96 -15.97 -13.85 -3.75
N PRO A 97 -17.21 -13.91 -3.21
CA PRO A 97 -17.43 -14.06 -1.76
C PRO A 97 -17.15 -15.49 -1.29
N LEU A 98 -16.05 -15.66 -0.58
CA LEU A 98 -15.61 -16.91 0.03
C LEU A 98 -16.40 -17.16 1.33
N ARG A 99 -17.10 -18.29 1.42
CA ARG A 99 -18.00 -18.66 2.52
C ARG A 99 -17.65 -20.00 3.17
N SER A 100 -16.91 -20.84 2.45
CA SER A 100 -16.55 -22.21 2.80
C SER A 100 -15.18 -22.57 2.21
N ALA A 101 -14.55 -23.61 2.74
CA ALA A 101 -13.28 -24.12 2.21
C ALA A 101 -13.41 -24.76 0.81
N ASP A 102 -14.63 -25.05 0.37
CA ASP A 102 -14.94 -25.65 -0.93
C ASP A 102 -15.10 -24.60 -2.06
N ASP A 103 -15.10 -23.31 -1.74
CA ASP A 103 -15.23 -22.23 -2.73
C ASP A 103 -13.98 -22.13 -3.62
N GLU A 104 -14.18 -22.08 -4.94
CA GLU A 104 -13.12 -22.10 -5.95
C GLU A 104 -12.29 -20.79 -6.01
N ILE A 105 -11.40 -20.60 -5.02
CA ILE A 105 -10.38 -19.52 -4.98
C ILE A 105 -9.63 -19.35 -6.32
N ILE A 106 -9.47 -20.45 -7.07
CA ILE A 106 -8.76 -20.51 -8.35
C ILE A 106 -9.35 -19.59 -9.43
N ASN A 107 -10.61 -19.17 -9.27
CA ASN A 107 -11.33 -18.26 -10.17
C ASN A 107 -11.11 -16.76 -9.87
N ALA A 108 -10.37 -16.43 -8.81
CA ALA A 108 -9.95 -15.04 -8.53
C ALA A 108 -8.55 -14.74 -9.09
N ASP A 109 -8.25 -13.46 -9.35
CA ASP A 109 -6.89 -12.99 -9.66
C ASP A 109 -6.06 -12.76 -8.37
N VAL A 110 -6.74 -12.29 -7.32
CA VAL A 110 -6.17 -12.05 -5.98
C VAL A 110 -7.14 -12.47 -4.89
N VAL A 111 -6.63 -12.81 -3.71
CA VAL A 111 -7.42 -13.02 -2.49
C VAL A 111 -6.96 -12.03 -1.42
N VAL A 112 -7.92 -11.42 -0.73
CA VAL A 112 -7.68 -10.66 0.51
C VAL A 112 -7.74 -11.64 1.69
N VAL A 113 -6.57 -12.13 2.09
CA VAL A 113 -6.41 -13.11 3.16
C VAL A 113 -6.52 -12.41 4.52
N THR A 114 -7.74 -12.30 5.02
CA THR A 114 -8.04 -11.90 6.40
C THR A 114 -7.81 -13.07 7.37
N PRO A 115 -7.83 -12.84 8.71
CA PRO A 115 -7.85 -13.93 9.69
C PRO A 115 -9.03 -14.91 9.48
N ALA A 116 -10.18 -14.46 8.99
CA ALA A 116 -11.32 -15.31 8.68
C ALA A 116 -11.04 -16.25 7.49
N VAL A 117 -10.49 -15.72 6.39
CA VAL A 117 -10.06 -16.55 5.24
C VAL A 117 -8.95 -17.53 5.65
N ARG A 118 -7.99 -17.08 6.48
CA ARG A 118 -6.90 -17.94 6.98
C ARG A 118 -7.42 -19.08 7.86
N ALA A 119 -8.42 -18.82 8.70
CA ALA A 119 -9.07 -19.85 9.53
C ALA A 119 -9.96 -20.80 8.71
N MET A 120 -10.61 -20.30 7.66
CA MET A 120 -11.50 -21.07 6.78
C MET A 120 -10.75 -22.09 5.91
N PHE A 121 -9.65 -21.68 5.27
CA PHE A 121 -8.91 -22.53 4.32
C PHE A 121 -7.63 -23.16 4.91
N GLY A 122 -7.04 -22.59 5.97
CA GLY A 122 -5.81 -23.08 6.58
C GLY A 122 -4.68 -23.27 5.56
N ALA A 123 -4.06 -24.46 5.58
CA ALA A 123 -3.00 -24.85 4.63
C ALA A 123 -3.48 -25.02 3.17
N GLY A 124 -4.80 -25.02 2.91
CA GLY A 124 -5.36 -25.07 1.56
C GLY A 124 -5.01 -23.85 0.70
N LEU A 125 -4.57 -22.74 1.31
CA LEU A 125 -4.11 -21.54 0.61
C LEU A 125 -2.73 -21.69 -0.04
N ASP A 126 -1.84 -22.51 0.53
CA ASP A 126 -0.43 -22.58 0.13
C ASP A 126 -0.16 -23.15 -1.28
N PRO A 127 -0.92 -24.13 -1.83
CA PRO A 127 -0.74 -24.56 -3.21
C PRO A 127 -1.31 -23.60 -4.28
N VAL A 128 -2.22 -22.69 -3.89
CA VAL A 128 -2.99 -21.84 -4.82
C VAL A 128 -2.69 -20.33 -4.73
N LEU A 129 -2.05 -19.85 -3.67
CA LEU A 129 -1.66 -18.44 -3.52
C LEU A 129 -0.14 -18.25 -3.62
N ALA A 130 0.28 -17.28 -4.44
CA ALA A 130 1.66 -16.83 -4.52
C ALA A 130 2.22 -16.53 -3.11
N PRO A 131 3.48 -16.93 -2.80
CA PRO A 131 4.01 -16.84 -1.43
C PRO A 131 4.25 -15.40 -0.96
N GLY A 132 4.53 -14.47 -1.87
CA GLY A 132 4.69 -13.05 -1.54
C GLY A 132 3.37 -12.28 -1.61
N ALA A 133 3.13 -11.43 -0.62
CA ALA A 133 2.00 -10.51 -0.57
C ALA A 133 2.24 -9.27 -1.45
N LEU A 134 1.22 -8.93 -2.24
CA LEU A 134 1.15 -7.68 -3.01
C LEU A 134 1.00 -6.47 -2.06
N ALA A 135 0.25 -6.66 -0.97
CA ALA A 135 0.08 -5.69 0.11
C ALA A 135 -0.14 -6.42 1.45
N ARG A 136 0.22 -5.75 2.55
CA ARG A 136 -0.01 -6.22 3.92
C ARG A 136 -0.49 -5.05 4.78
N VAL A 137 -1.60 -5.23 5.48
CA VAL A 137 -2.24 -4.21 6.34
C VAL A 137 -2.63 -4.90 7.64
N ALA A 138 -1.90 -4.63 8.72
CA ALA A 138 -1.90 -5.47 9.92
C ALA A 138 -1.74 -6.96 9.57
N GLU A 139 -2.70 -7.82 9.93
CA GLU A 139 -2.71 -9.25 9.62
C GLU A 139 -3.31 -9.61 8.25
N ILE A 140 -3.87 -8.63 7.53
CA ILE A 140 -4.53 -8.82 6.24
C ILE A 140 -3.48 -8.80 5.12
N GLU A 141 -3.43 -9.85 4.32
CA GLU A 141 -2.50 -9.98 3.18
C GLU A 141 -3.27 -10.04 1.86
N VAL A 142 -2.94 -9.19 0.88
CA VAL A 142 -3.46 -9.32 -0.49
C VAL A 142 -2.47 -10.16 -1.29
N ARG A 143 -2.85 -11.39 -1.65
CA ARG A 143 -1.98 -12.36 -2.35
C ARG A 143 -2.54 -12.67 -3.75
N ARG A 144 -1.65 -12.83 -4.74
CA ARG A 144 -2.02 -13.26 -6.11
C ARG A 144 -2.39 -14.75 -6.11
N VAL A 145 -3.45 -15.11 -6.82
CA VAL A 145 -3.80 -16.51 -7.11
C VAL A 145 -2.89 -17.06 -8.20
N THR A 146 -2.55 -18.34 -8.11
CA THR A 146 -1.75 -19.07 -9.10
C THR A 146 -2.57 -20.23 -9.68
N PRO A 147 -3.41 -20.00 -10.71
CA PRO A 147 -4.24 -21.05 -11.33
C PRO A 147 -3.41 -22.25 -11.83
N GLU A 148 -2.19 -21.97 -12.26
CA GLU A 148 -1.25 -22.94 -12.83
C GLU A 148 -0.28 -23.52 -11.75
N GLY A 149 -0.59 -23.29 -10.47
CA GLY A 149 0.11 -23.77 -9.27
C GLY A 149 1.38 -23.00 -8.90
N VAL A 150 1.65 -22.85 -7.59
CA VAL A 150 2.80 -22.08 -7.07
C VAL A 150 4.16 -22.52 -7.63
N ARG A 151 4.32 -23.82 -7.96
CA ARG A 151 5.56 -24.36 -8.55
C ARG A 151 5.81 -23.87 -9.99
N ARG A 152 4.77 -23.57 -10.78
CA ARG A 152 4.94 -22.98 -12.11
C ARG A 152 5.15 -21.48 -11.99
N PHE A 153 4.32 -20.81 -11.19
CA PHE A 153 4.44 -19.39 -10.88
C PHE A 153 5.86 -18.99 -10.43
N ALA A 154 6.52 -19.80 -9.59
CA ALA A 154 7.91 -19.56 -9.18
C ALA A 154 8.89 -19.52 -10.37
N ARG A 155 8.82 -20.48 -11.30
CA ARG A 155 9.66 -20.50 -12.52
C ARG A 155 9.33 -19.35 -13.47
N ASP A 156 8.05 -19.03 -13.60
CA ASP A 156 7.60 -17.91 -14.43
C ASP A 156 8.09 -16.57 -13.87
N LEU A 157 8.14 -16.43 -12.53
CA LEU A 157 8.69 -15.27 -11.83
C LEU A 157 10.23 -15.17 -11.96
N GLU A 158 10.96 -16.30 -11.89
CA GLU A 158 12.41 -16.34 -12.14
C GLU A 158 12.75 -15.92 -13.58
N ARG A 159 12.00 -16.43 -14.58
CA ARG A 159 12.12 -16.03 -15.98
C ARG A 159 11.79 -14.55 -16.17
N ASP A 160 10.67 -14.09 -15.63
CA ASP A 160 10.26 -12.68 -15.71
C ASP A 160 11.30 -11.75 -15.08
N ALA A 161 11.88 -12.12 -13.94
CA ALA A 161 12.99 -11.38 -13.32
C ALA A 161 14.29 -11.42 -14.15
N ALA A 162 14.52 -12.43 -15.00
CA ALA A 162 15.61 -12.41 -15.98
C ALA A 162 15.31 -11.48 -17.16
N ASP A 163 14.10 -11.54 -17.72
CA ASP A 163 13.68 -10.70 -18.84
C ASP A 163 13.65 -9.21 -18.45
N ARG A 164 13.15 -8.87 -17.25
CA ARG A 164 13.15 -7.49 -16.73
C ARG A 164 14.57 -6.96 -16.50
N ARG A 165 15.51 -7.80 -16.04
CA ARG A 165 16.94 -7.44 -15.96
C ARG A 165 17.57 -7.19 -17.33
N ARG A 166 17.18 -7.96 -18.34
CA ARG A 166 17.64 -7.81 -19.74
C ARG A 166 17.10 -6.50 -20.33
N ALA A 167 15.79 -6.32 -20.36
CA ALA A 167 15.13 -5.13 -20.90
C ALA A 167 15.52 -3.84 -20.15
N GLY A 168 15.66 -3.90 -18.81
CA GLY A 168 16.12 -2.77 -18.01
C GLY A 168 17.54 -2.30 -18.39
N ARG A 169 18.43 -3.22 -18.76
CA ARG A 169 19.79 -2.88 -19.24
C ARG A 169 19.79 -2.35 -20.67
N GLU A 170 18.91 -2.85 -21.54
CA GLU A 170 18.71 -2.29 -22.88
C GLU A 170 18.17 -0.85 -22.83
N LEU A 171 17.22 -0.56 -21.94
CA LEU A 171 16.74 0.81 -21.69
C LEU A 171 17.85 1.74 -21.18
N LEU A 172 18.73 1.27 -20.29
CA LEU A 172 19.88 2.05 -19.81
C LEU A 172 20.95 2.29 -20.89
N GLY A 173 21.00 1.46 -21.92
CA GLY A 173 21.82 1.69 -23.12
C GLY A 173 21.17 2.61 -24.15
N HIS A 174 19.88 2.95 -24.01
CA HIS A 174 19.14 3.68 -25.03
C HIS A 174 19.44 5.19 -25.00
N PRO A 175 19.95 5.81 -26.09
CA PRO A 175 20.48 7.18 -26.07
C PRO A 175 19.44 8.29 -25.84
N ARG A 176 18.16 7.92 -25.68
CA ARG A 176 17.04 8.81 -25.35
C ARG A 176 16.42 8.53 -23.98
N LEU A 177 16.94 7.59 -23.18
CA LEU A 177 16.51 7.39 -21.80
C LEU A 177 17.68 7.70 -20.85
N ALA A 178 17.42 8.58 -19.89
CA ALA A 178 18.27 8.78 -18.72
C ALA A 178 17.44 8.52 -17.45
N ALA A 179 18.12 8.18 -16.36
CA ALA A 179 17.48 7.91 -15.08
C ALA A 179 18.30 8.48 -13.92
N ALA A 180 17.65 8.76 -12.80
CA ALA A 180 18.34 9.05 -11.54
C ALA A 180 19.17 7.84 -11.06
N PRO A 181 20.16 8.02 -10.16
CA PRO A 181 21.03 6.93 -9.70
C PRO A 181 20.28 5.73 -9.10
N ASP A 182 19.16 5.97 -8.41
CA ASP A 182 18.35 4.90 -7.80
C ASP A 182 17.52 4.16 -8.85
N ALA A 183 16.81 4.89 -9.71
CA ALA A 183 16.11 4.34 -10.86
C ALA A 183 17.03 3.55 -11.81
N THR A 184 18.29 3.96 -11.92
CA THR A 184 19.33 3.24 -12.67
C THR A 184 19.66 1.88 -12.05
N ARG A 185 19.79 1.79 -10.72
CA ARG A 185 19.99 0.51 -10.03
C ARG A 185 18.76 -0.39 -10.18
N GLN A 186 17.56 0.16 -9.98
CA GLN A 186 16.27 -0.56 -10.09
C GLN A 186 16.08 -1.17 -11.49
N LEU A 187 16.42 -0.43 -12.56
CA LEU A 187 16.43 -0.94 -13.94
C LEU A 187 17.47 -2.04 -14.15
N ALA A 188 18.71 -1.85 -13.71
CA ALA A 188 19.77 -2.85 -13.86
C ALA A 188 19.51 -4.15 -13.05
N ALA A 189 18.80 -4.04 -11.93
CA ALA A 189 18.37 -5.15 -11.08
C ALA A 189 17.08 -5.85 -11.57
N GLY A 190 16.33 -5.25 -12.49
CA GLY A 190 15.06 -5.79 -12.99
C GLY A 190 13.89 -5.67 -12.01
N GLU A 191 13.93 -4.69 -11.11
CA GLU A 191 12.90 -4.43 -10.09
C GLU A 191 11.64 -3.78 -10.66
N VAL A 192 11.71 -3.22 -11.86
CA VAL A 192 10.63 -2.47 -12.53
C VAL A 192 9.65 -3.42 -13.25
N ASP A 193 8.34 -3.16 -13.15
CA ASP A 193 7.28 -3.93 -13.83
C ASP A 193 7.48 -3.98 -15.36
N ALA A 194 7.29 -5.16 -15.96
CA ALA A 194 7.44 -5.41 -17.38
C ALA A 194 6.67 -4.41 -18.28
N ARG A 195 5.48 -3.97 -17.87
CA ARG A 195 4.64 -3.03 -18.62
C ARG A 195 5.23 -1.62 -18.62
N LEU A 196 5.86 -1.21 -17.52
CA LEU A 196 6.63 0.04 -17.47
C LEU A 196 7.86 -0.04 -18.38
N LEU A 197 8.56 -1.18 -18.42
CA LEU A 197 9.70 -1.36 -19.33
C LEU A 197 9.27 -1.21 -20.80
N SER A 198 8.18 -1.88 -21.21
CA SER A 198 7.62 -1.75 -22.56
C SER A 198 7.11 -0.33 -22.87
N ALA A 199 6.40 0.32 -21.92
CA ALA A 199 5.92 1.69 -22.09
C ALA A 199 7.07 2.69 -22.22
N LEU A 200 8.12 2.56 -21.39
CA LEU A 200 9.32 3.40 -21.48
C LEU A 200 10.07 3.18 -22.78
N ALA A 201 10.18 1.94 -23.28
CA ALA A 201 10.78 1.66 -24.59
C ALA A 201 10.00 2.35 -25.72
N ALA A 202 8.68 2.19 -25.75
CA ALA A 202 7.83 2.77 -26.78
C ALA A 202 7.83 4.30 -26.77
N ILE A 203 7.80 4.94 -25.59
CA ILE A 203 7.86 6.40 -25.48
C ILE A 203 9.27 6.91 -25.82
N ALA A 204 10.34 6.19 -25.43
CA ALA A 204 11.71 6.58 -25.75
C ALA A 204 12.03 6.46 -27.25
N ALA A 205 11.30 5.64 -28.01
CA ALA A 205 11.43 5.54 -29.46
C ALA A 205 11.16 6.87 -30.21
N THR A 206 10.43 7.80 -29.59
CA THR A 206 10.21 9.17 -30.12
C THR A 206 10.76 10.27 -29.21
N HIS A 207 10.66 10.14 -27.88
CA HIS A 207 11.00 11.21 -26.93
C HIS A 207 12.29 10.97 -26.15
N ARG A 208 12.94 12.04 -25.67
CA ARG A 208 14.02 11.97 -24.68
C ARG A 208 13.45 12.02 -23.26
N LEU A 209 13.60 10.96 -22.49
CA LEU A 209 13.05 10.82 -21.13
C LEU A 209 14.13 10.99 -20.06
N TYR A 210 13.75 11.64 -18.95
CA TYR A 210 14.46 11.51 -17.67
C TYR A 210 13.53 10.87 -16.62
N VAL A 211 13.83 9.64 -16.23
CA VAL A 211 13.14 8.93 -15.15
C VAL A 211 13.69 9.41 -13.81
N ARG A 212 12.82 10.01 -12.99
CA ARG A 212 13.14 10.46 -11.63
C ARG A 212 13.22 9.29 -10.67
N ALA A 213 12.20 8.44 -10.66
CA ALA A 213 12.03 7.38 -9.68
C ALA A 213 11.11 6.28 -10.19
N PHE A 214 11.23 5.08 -9.62
CA PHE A 214 10.20 4.05 -9.63
C PHE A 214 9.65 3.86 -8.22
N GLY A 215 8.41 3.37 -8.12
CA GLY A 215 7.72 3.16 -6.84
C GLY A 215 6.53 2.23 -6.99
N ASP A 216 5.64 2.22 -6.00
CA ASP A 216 4.48 1.32 -5.94
C ASP A 216 4.90 -0.17 -5.84
N ALA A 217 5.93 -0.42 -5.01
CA ALA A 217 6.38 -1.76 -4.60
C ALA A 217 5.27 -2.55 -3.91
N GLY A 218 5.40 -3.89 -3.91
CA GLY A 218 4.59 -4.74 -3.04
C GLY A 218 5.09 -4.77 -1.60
N ALA A 219 4.39 -5.52 -0.73
CA ALA A 219 4.79 -5.70 0.66
C ALA A 219 6.04 -6.58 0.81
N ASP A 220 6.24 -7.57 -0.06
CA ASP A 220 7.34 -8.52 0.01
C ASP A 220 8.38 -8.34 -1.12
N PRO A 221 9.67 -8.68 -0.89
CA PRO A 221 10.73 -8.58 -1.89
C PRO A 221 10.41 -9.36 -3.17
N GLY A 222 10.78 -8.79 -4.32
CA GLY A 222 10.56 -9.40 -5.65
C GLY A 222 9.24 -9.02 -6.32
N VAL A 223 8.27 -8.44 -5.59
CA VAL A 223 7.09 -7.81 -6.21
C VAL A 223 7.54 -6.54 -6.95
N PRO A 224 7.28 -6.38 -8.27
CA PRO A 224 7.85 -5.29 -9.03
C PRO A 224 7.34 -3.89 -8.64
N LEU A 225 8.14 -2.89 -8.95
CA LEU A 225 7.79 -1.47 -8.89
C LEU A 225 6.84 -1.15 -10.05
N ARG A 226 5.58 -0.86 -9.74
CA ARG A 226 4.48 -0.70 -10.72
C ARG A 226 4.16 0.76 -11.07
N SER A 227 4.89 1.73 -10.56
CA SER A 227 4.81 3.13 -11.02
C SER A 227 6.16 3.74 -11.38
N VAL A 228 6.15 4.69 -12.32
CA VAL A 228 7.30 5.51 -12.71
C VAL A 228 6.96 6.99 -12.61
N GLU A 229 7.94 7.80 -12.21
CA GLU A 229 7.90 9.26 -12.26
C GLU A 229 8.90 9.77 -13.30
N ILE A 230 8.41 10.52 -14.29
CA ILE A 230 9.22 11.13 -15.36
C ILE A 230 9.24 12.64 -15.11
N SER A 231 10.43 13.23 -14.89
CA SER A 231 10.58 14.67 -14.59
C SER A 231 11.04 15.51 -15.79
N SER A 232 11.48 14.88 -16.88
CA SER A 232 11.78 15.57 -18.14
C SER A 232 11.35 14.75 -19.35
N ILE A 233 10.75 15.44 -20.33
CA ILE A 233 10.39 14.92 -21.65
C ILE A 233 10.90 15.94 -22.68
N ASP A 234 11.74 15.49 -23.60
CA ASP A 234 12.45 16.30 -24.59
C ASP A 234 13.21 17.49 -23.97
N GLY A 235 13.82 17.27 -22.80
CA GLY A 235 14.55 18.30 -22.05
C GLY A 235 13.67 19.29 -21.26
N HIS A 236 12.35 19.11 -21.27
CA HIS A 236 11.39 20.04 -20.62
C HIS A 236 10.60 19.37 -19.50
N LYS A 237 10.13 20.16 -18.52
CA LYS A 237 9.15 19.69 -17.52
C LYS A 237 7.85 19.24 -18.23
N PRO A 238 7.26 18.08 -17.88
CA PRO A 238 5.97 17.63 -18.38
C PRO A 238 4.85 18.67 -18.24
N SER A 239 4.03 18.80 -19.30
CA SER A 239 2.85 19.68 -19.33
C SER A 239 1.75 19.07 -20.22
N LYS A 240 0.48 19.45 -19.99
CA LYS A 240 -0.69 18.83 -20.64
C LYS A 240 -0.59 18.79 -22.16
N THR A 241 -0.09 19.87 -22.77
CA THR A 241 0.11 19.96 -24.23
C THR A 241 1.21 19.02 -24.71
N LYS A 242 2.39 19.04 -24.07
CA LYS A 242 3.55 18.21 -24.46
C LYS A 242 3.30 16.71 -24.31
N ILE A 243 2.57 16.28 -23.27
CA ILE A 243 2.32 14.84 -23.03
C ILE A 243 1.05 14.29 -23.70
N SER A 244 0.30 15.12 -24.43
CA SER A 244 -1.00 14.73 -25.03
C SER A 244 -0.92 13.52 -25.97
N GLY A 245 0.19 13.36 -26.71
CA GLY A 245 0.45 12.16 -27.53
C GLY A 245 0.79 10.92 -26.69
N ILE A 246 1.56 11.10 -25.61
CA ILE A 246 1.95 10.02 -24.69
C ILE A 246 0.72 9.50 -23.92
N ILE A 247 -0.14 10.39 -23.43
CA ILE A 247 -1.43 10.03 -22.83
C ILE A 247 -2.24 9.18 -23.82
N ARG A 248 -2.48 9.67 -25.04
CA ARG A 248 -3.26 8.94 -26.04
C ARG A 248 -2.67 7.56 -26.40
N PHE A 249 -1.35 7.43 -26.43
CA PHE A 249 -0.67 6.15 -26.64
C PHE A 249 -0.89 5.16 -25.49
N LEU A 250 -0.87 5.66 -24.24
CA LEU A 250 -1.10 4.87 -23.03
C LEU A 250 -2.57 4.50 -22.86
N ASP A 251 -3.49 5.42 -23.11
CA ASP A 251 -4.94 5.19 -23.06
C ASP A 251 -5.39 4.16 -24.11
N ALA A 252 -4.72 4.14 -25.27
CA ALA A 252 -4.97 3.16 -26.34
C ALA A 252 -4.42 1.75 -26.05
N GLN A 253 -3.66 1.54 -24.96
CA GLN A 253 -3.28 0.20 -24.53
C GLN A 253 -4.49 -0.56 -23.99
N GLN A 254 -4.50 -1.88 -24.18
CA GLN A 254 -5.64 -2.74 -23.81
C GLN A 254 -5.28 -3.74 -22.71
N SER A 255 -6.30 -4.22 -22.00
CA SER A 255 -6.19 -5.27 -20.97
C SER A 255 -5.07 -4.93 -19.96
N ARG A 256 -4.22 -5.91 -19.60
CA ARG A 256 -3.12 -5.77 -18.63
C ARG A 256 -2.14 -4.63 -18.92
N PHE A 257 -2.04 -4.16 -20.17
CA PHE A 257 -1.14 -3.07 -20.60
C PHE A 257 -1.78 -1.67 -20.53
N HIS A 258 -3.06 -1.56 -20.18
CA HIS A 258 -3.68 -0.28 -19.83
C HIS A 258 -3.24 0.17 -18.42
N PRO A 259 -2.68 1.38 -18.24
CA PRO A 259 -2.31 1.89 -16.92
C PRO A 259 -3.54 2.29 -16.10
N ILE A 260 -3.47 2.14 -14.78
CA ILE A 260 -4.53 2.58 -13.84
C ILE A 260 -4.39 4.05 -13.44
N GLU A 261 -3.26 4.68 -13.74
CA GLU A 261 -3.04 6.12 -13.55
C GLU A 261 -2.08 6.65 -14.61
N VAL A 262 -2.46 7.74 -15.28
CA VAL A 262 -1.55 8.58 -16.09
C VAL A 262 -1.87 10.03 -15.75
N LYS A 263 -1.01 10.70 -14.96
CA LYS A 263 -1.29 12.09 -14.55
C LYS A 263 -0.06 12.96 -14.36
N LEU A 264 -0.26 14.25 -14.52
CA LEU A 264 0.69 15.25 -14.05
C LEU A 264 0.55 15.39 -12.52
N ALA A 265 1.67 15.42 -11.83
CA ALA A 265 1.71 15.66 -10.38
C ALA A 265 2.83 16.65 -10.05
N GLN A 266 2.74 17.28 -8.87
CA GLN A 266 3.81 18.08 -8.28
C GLN A 266 4.22 17.38 -6.97
N PRO A 267 5.41 16.75 -6.90
CA PRO A 267 5.91 16.16 -5.68
C PRO A 267 6.13 17.24 -4.62
N SER A 268 5.80 16.95 -3.36
CA SER A 268 5.93 17.90 -2.24
C SER A 268 7.38 18.33 -1.97
N ASP A 269 8.36 17.57 -2.46
CA ASP A 269 9.79 17.84 -2.34
C ASP A 269 10.39 18.65 -3.51
N ALA A 270 9.61 18.99 -4.54
CA ALA A 270 10.16 19.55 -5.78
C ALA A 270 9.27 20.59 -6.46
N ALA A 271 9.86 21.74 -6.81
CA ALA A 271 9.30 22.75 -7.70
C ALA A 271 9.21 22.31 -9.18
N SER A 272 8.94 21.02 -9.43
CA SER A 272 9.01 20.38 -10.76
C SER A 272 7.84 19.42 -10.95
N THR A 273 6.95 19.78 -11.88
CA THR A 273 5.92 18.87 -12.39
C THR A 273 6.56 17.59 -12.94
N ILE A 274 5.97 16.45 -12.60
CA ILE A 274 6.28 15.13 -13.17
C ILE A 274 5.10 14.63 -14.00
N LEU A 275 5.36 13.67 -14.89
CA LEU A 275 4.36 12.71 -15.35
C LEU A 275 4.52 11.43 -14.51
N ARG A 276 3.46 11.02 -13.81
CA ARG A 276 3.39 9.73 -13.12
C ARG A 276 2.51 8.77 -13.92
N ILE A 277 3.00 7.54 -14.12
CA ILE A 277 2.28 6.42 -14.73
C ILE A 277 2.27 5.27 -13.71
N ARG A 278 1.12 4.61 -13.50
CA ARG A 278 0.99 3.42 -12.63
C ARG A 278 0.22 2.30 -13.31
N TYR A 279 0.64 1.07 -13.05
CA TYR A 279 0.03 -0.17 -13.50
C TYR A 279 -0.64 -0.98 -12.38
N SER A 280 -1.69 -1.72 -12.73
CA SER A 280 -2.48 -2.51 -11.78
C SER A 280 -1.65 -3.58 -11.05
N ALA A 281 -2.08 -3.96 -9.85
CA ALA A 281 -1.66 -5.20 -9.21
C ALA A 281 -2.58 -6.36 -9.66
N PRO A 282 -2.06 -7.60 -9.78
CA PRO A 282 -0.64 -7.97 -9.72
C PRO A 282 0.13 -7.57 -10.99
N SER A 283 1.47 -7.66 -10.92
CA SER A 283 2.30 -7.67 -12.13
C SER A 283 2.06 -8.96 -12.94
N PRO A 284 1.98 -8.86 -14.29
CA PRO A 284 1.99 -10.03 -15.16
C PRO A 284 3.36 -10.73 -15.07
N THR A 285 3.37 -12.03 -15.38
CA THR A 285 4.57 -12.87 -15.39
C THR A 285 4.83 -13.37 -16.81
N GLY A 286 6.08 -13.27 -17.29
CA GLY A 286 6.52 -13.75 -18.60
C GLY A 286 6.23 -12.81 -19.78
N SER A 287 5.77 -11.58 -19.51
CA SER A 287 5.20 -10.68 -20.54
C SER A 287 6.21 -9.94 -21.43
N LEU A 288 7.50 -10.28 -21.36
CA LEU A 288 8.59 -9.71 -22.17
C LEU A 288 9.25 -10.72 -23.12
N SER A 289 8.90 -12.01 -23.03
CA SER A 289 9.41 -13.09 -23.88
C SER A 289 8.28 -14.02 -24.36
N SER A 290 7.09 -13.44 -24.57
CA SER A 290 5.94 -14.04 -25.26
C SER A 290 5.94 -13.63 -26.73
#